data_AF-A0A813ULP3-F1
#
_entry.id   AF-A0A813ULP3-F1
#
_cell.length_a   1.000
_cell.length_b   1.000
_cell.length_c   1.000
_cell.angle_alpha   90.00
_cell.angle_beta   90.00
_cell.angle_gamma   90.00
#
_symmetry.space_group_name_H-M   'P 1'
#
loop_
_entity.id
_entity.type
_entity.pdbx_description
1 polymer ?
#
loop_
_entity_poly.entity_id
_entity_poly.type
_entity_poly.pdbx_seq_one_letter_code
_entity_poly.pdbx_strand_id
1 'polypeptide(L)'
;MWFLRRIFILFIVILINYSISSTNSIELTTVQLKHEKVVSEIRKLEDDLKKGQQQFKIDRQNFEEEKKQLQKSVKDHDVIQLNVGGELIMTTRQTLTRISKSTLATIFNGRWEHKLPLDQNKNIFFDFNPILFRHLLDQLQVLDTNHPIHLYLPSDSSLVEPFIKMLRKLGLDQFLSSKDKNILTFNVGGEIITNHRSTFTQITNSTFNTSSLPSKTINRDVFLDYNPKLYQDLINQLREVPSKNIRYFEPTVSKDTKSFKRMLTELNLSGQTYSPVKIDKNTKWINNGSTIIGGHGKGDGLAQLDWPESIYIDDDDHKIYISDSNNHRIVELKFDSTIGQIVAGGNGQGNRIDQLDYPADVIVDKKNDSLIICDSRNRRVVRWCRQDTTHGQTIIFDIDCYGLAIDNNGDLYVSDLVKNEVRRWKIGDTNSILVAGGHGEGHNLHQLYLPTSIFVDQDHTVYVSDEKNHRVMKWIKNAKEGIVVAGGHGKGNSSNQLSYPRGVVVDHSGNIYVADSRNQRIMRWSKGSEEGSIVVGGNGQGKQSNQLHFPKGLSFDQQGNLYIVDWDNNRVQKFDVDLD
;
A
#
# COMPACT_ATOMS: atom_id res chain seq x y z
N MET A 1 -30.09 32.39 -9.75
CA MET A 1 -31.23 31.46 -9.91
C MET A 1 -32.52 32.12 -10.44
N TRP A 2 -32.95 33.28 -9.92
CA TRP A 2 -34.20 33.94 -10.37
C TRP A 2 -34.21 34.34 -11.85
N PHE A 3 -33.06 34.77 -12.38
CA PHE A 3 -32.89 35.17 -13.79
C PHE A 3 -32.94 33.97 -14.77
N LEU A 4 -32.31 32.86 -14.40
CA LEU A 4 -32.30 31.60 -15.18
C LEU A 4 -33.72 30.99 -15.28
N ARG A 5 -34.55 31.12 -14.24
CA ARG A 5 -35.95 30.68 -14.24
C ARG A 5 -36.81 31.40 -15.28
N ARG A 6 -36.63 32.71 -15.45
CA ARG A 6 -37.41 33.49 -16.44
C ARG A 6 -37.05 33.13 -17.88
N ILE A 7 -35.76 32.90 -18.14
CA ILE A 7 -35.28 32.48 -19.46
C ILE A 7 -35.85 31.11 -19.83
N PHE A 8 -35.88 30.16 -18.88
CA PHE A 8 -36.40 28.81 -19.11
C PHE A 8 -37.92 28.81 -19.38
N ILE A 9 -38.70 29.60 -18.63
CA ILE A 9 -40.16 29.74 -18.86
C ILE A 9 -40.43 30.40 -20.21
N LEU A 10 -39.66 31.43 -20.59
CA LEU A 10 -39.81 32.09 -21.88
C LEU A 10 -39.50 31.11 -23.04
N PHE A 11 -38.49 30.26 -22.89
CA PHE A 11 -38.12 29.23 -23.86
C PHE A 11 -39.23 28.19 -24.06
N ILE A 12 -39.88 27.75 -22.97
CA ILE A 12 -40.99 26.81 -23.02
C ILE A 12 -42.22 27.43 -23.70
N VAL A 13 -42.54 28.69 -23.41
CA VAL A 13 -43.67 29.40 -24.04
C VAL A 13 -43.45 29.57 -25.55
N ILE A 14 -42.21 29.83 -25.97
CA ILE A 14 -41.85 29.93 -27.40
C ILE A 14 -42.00 28.57 -28.09
N LEU A 15 -41.51 27.48 -27.48
CA LEU A 15 -41.63 26.12 -28.03
C LEU A 15 -43.10 25.65 -28.14
N ILE A 16 -43.94 26.02 -27.18
CA ILE A 16 -45.38 25.70 -27.20
C ILE A 16 -46.10 26.46 -28.31
N ASN A 17 -45.84 27.76 -28.48
CA ASN A 17 -46.44 28.55 -29.55
C ASN A 17 -46.02 28.10 -30.95
N TYR A 18 -44.78 27.61 -31.10
CA TYR A 18 -44.30 27.07 -32.38
C TYR A 18 -45.00 25.76 -32.77
N SER A 19 -45.31 24.91 -31.79
CA SER A 19 -45.98 23.61 -32.02
C SER A 19 -47.47 23.72 -32.34
N ILE A 20 -48.15 24.76 -31.82
CA ILE A 20 -49.57 25.03 -32.07
C ILE A 20 -49.82 25.59 -33.49
N SER A 21 -48.81 26.20 -34.11
CA SER A 21 -48.90 26.77 -35.46
C SER A 21 -48.89 25.73 -36.59
N SER A 22 -48.63 24.45 -36.32
CA SER A 22 -48.31 23.46 -37.38
C SER A 22 -49.12 22.16 -37.38
N THR A 23 -50.24 22.05 -36.66
CA THR A 23 -50.94 20.75 -36.49
C THR A 23 -52.44 20.80 -36.79
N ASN A 24 -52.95 19.74 -37.45
CA ASN A 24 -54.34 19.56 -37.86
C ASN A 24 -55.28 19.26 -36.66
N SER A 25 -56.58 19.54 -36.83
CA SER A 25 -57.61 19.60 -35.79
C SER A 25 -57.80 18.36 -34.89
N ILE A 26 -57.30 17.19 -35.27
CA ILE A 26 -57.41 15.94 -34.48
C ILE A 26 -56.20 15.74 -33.53
N GLU A 27 -55.03 16.33 -33.84
CA GLU A 27 -53.87 16.33 -32.94
C GLU A 27 -54.01 17.38 -31.83
N LEU A 28 -54.74 18.47 -32.09
CA LEU A 28 -55.00 19.55 -31.12
C LEU A 28 -55.68 19.06 -29.84
N THR A 29 -56.66 18.15 -29.93
CA THR A 29 -57.35 17.59 -28.75
C THR A 29 -56.44 16.72 -27.90
N THR A 30 -55.56 15.94 -28.51
CA THR A 30 -54.59 15.09 -27.79
C THR A 30 -53.50 15.93 -27.13
N VAL A 31 -53.06 17.01 -27.79
CA VAL A 31 -52.11 17.98 -27.22
C VAL A 31 -52.76 18.79 -26.11
N GLN A 32 -54.03 19.20 -26.23
CA GLN A 32 -54.78 19.88 -25.16
C GLN A 32 -54.96 19.01 -23.92
N LEU A 33 -55.30 17.72 -24.08
CA LEU A 33 -55.41 16.78 -22.94
C LEU A 33 -54.07 16.58 -22.22
N LYS A 34 -52.96 16.47 -22.95
CA LYS A 34 -51.61 16.39 -22.36
C LYS A 34 -51.23 17.71 -21.67
N HIS A 35 -51.58 18.85 -22.25
CA HIS A 35 -51.34 20.16 -21.69
C HIS A 35 -52.11 20.38 -20.38
N GLU A 36 -53.40 20.02 -20.31
CA GLU A 36 -54.18 20.11 -19.08
C GLU A 36 -53.61 19.24 -17.96
N LYS A 37 -53.11 18.04 -18.28
CA LYS A 37 -52.49 17.14 -17.31
C LYS A 37 -51.20 17.74 -16.74
N VAL A 38 -50.33 18.28 -17.59
CA VAL A 38 -49.09 18.97 -17.18
C VAL A 38 -49.40 20.22 -16.35
N VAL A 39 -50.39 21.02 -16.76
CA VAL A 39 -50.83 22.19 -15.98
C VAL A 39 -51.38 21.79 -14.61
N SER A 40 -52.08 20.65 -14.50
CA SER A 40 -52.58 20.13 -13.23
C SER A 40 -51.45 19.71 -12.28
N GLU A 41 -50.39 19.08 -12.80
CA GLU A 41 -49.22 18.67 -12.01
C GLU A 41 -48.40 19.88 -11.56
N ILE A 42 -48.25 20.89 -12.42
CA ILE A 42 -47.60 22.15 -12.06
C ILE A 42 -48.36 22.86 -10.95
N ARG A 43 -49.70 22.94 -11.02
CA ARG A 43 -50.52 23.53 -9.94
C ARG A 43 -50.34 22.78 -8.62
N LYS A 44 -50.28 21.45 -8.67
CA LYS A 44 -50.05 20.62 -7.48
C LYS A 44 -48.67 20.88 -6.86
N LEU A 45 -47.63 20.96 -7.69
CA LEU A 45 -46.27 21.32 -7.26
C LEU A 45 -46.19 22.75 -6.72
N GLU A 46 -46.93 23.70 -7.29
CA GLU A 46 -47.00 25.08 -6.79
C GLU A 46 -47.69 25.15 -5.41
N ASP A 47 -48.74 24.37 -5.20
CA ASP A 47 -49.43 24.29 -3.91
C ASP A 47 -48.57 23.61 -2.85
N ASP A 48 -47.86 22.53 -3.21
CA ASP A 48 -46.90 21.87 -2.32
C ASP A 48 -45.72 22.79 -1.98
N LEU A 49 -45.25 23.59 -2.94
CA LEU A 49 -44.23 24.60 -2.71
C LEU A 49 -44.73 25.72 -1.79
N LYS A 50 -45.97 26.18 -1.97
CA LYS A 50 -46.60 27.18 -1.07
C LYS A 50 -46.74 26.64 0.35
N LYS A 51 -47.17 25.38 0.50
CA LYS A 51 -47.22 24.71 1.81
C LYS A 51 -45.82 24.60 2.44
N GLY A 52 -44.82 24.19 1.67
CA GLY A 52 -43.43 24.14 2.13
C GLY A 52 -42.88 25.51 2.53
N GLN A 53 -43.23 26.58 1.80
CA GLN A 53 -42.84 27.96 2.14
C GLN A 53 -43.55 28.48 3.39
N GLN A 54 -44.82 28.11 3.61
CA GLN A 54 -45.52 28.44 4.85
C GLN A 54 -44.93 27.68 6.05
N GLN A 55 -44.65 26.38 5.88
CA GLN A 55 -44.00 25.59 6.91
C GLN A 55 -42.63 26.17 7.27
N PHE A 56 -41.82 26.52 6.28
CA PHE A 56 -40.51 27.16 6.53
C PHE A 56 -40.62 28.51 7.25
N LYS A 57 -41.69 29.30 7.00
CA LYS A 57 -41.95 30.54 7.74
C LYS A 57 -42.32 30.26 9.20
N ILE A 58 -43.13 29.23 9.45
CA ILE A 58 -43.51 28.80 10.80
C ILE A 58 -42.28 28.27 11.54
N ASP A 59 -41.51 27.39 10.93
CA ASP A 59 -40.29 26.82 11.52
C ASP A 59 -39.27 27.91 11.84
N ARG A 60 -39.13 28.92 10.96
CA ARG A 60 -38.29 30.09 11.22
C ARG A 60 -38.81 30.97 12.35
N GLN A 61 -40.13 31.15 12.48
CA GLN A 61 -40.72 31.89 13.60
C GLN A 61 -40.52 31.13 14.91
N ASN A 62 -40.75 29.81 14.92
CA ASN A 62 -40.49 28.95 16.07
C ASN A 62 -39.01 28.98 16.47
N PHE A 63 -38.09 28.95 15.49
CA PHE A 63 -36.66 29.09 15.74
C PHE A 63 -36.29 30.46 16.30
N GLU A 64 -36.86 31.56 15.80
CA GLU A 64 -36.63 32.90 16.34
C GLU A 64 -37.29 33.11 17.72
N GLU A 65 -38.40 32.42 18.01
CA GLU A 65 -39.03 32.40 19.34
C GLU A 65 -38.24 31.55 20.34
N GLU A 66 -37.76 30.37 19.94
CA GLU A 66 -36.81 29.57 20.73
C GLU A 66 -35.52 30.35 20.97
N LYS A 67 -34.98 31.02 19.94
CA LYS A 67 -33.82 31.90 20.09
C LYS A 67 -34.10 33.08 21.01
N LYS A 68 -35.30 33.68 20.98
CA LYS A 68 -35.69 34.74 21.94
C LYS A 68 -35.91 34.21 23.35
N GLN A 69 -36.40 32.98 23.51
CA GLN A 69 -36.53 32.32 24.82
C GLN A 69 -35.15 31.93 25.39
N LEU A 70 -34.24 31.45 24.54
CA LEU A 70 -32.83 31.18 24.86
C LEU A 70 -32.06 32.49 25.16
N GLN A 71 -32.33 33.58 24.45
CA GLN A 71 -31.77 34.91 24.73
C GLN A 71 -32.32 35.54 26.01
N LYS A 72 -33.54 35.17 26.46
CA LYS A 72 -34.11 35.64 27.74
C LYS A 72 -33.52 34.95 28.98
N SER A 73 -32.78 33.85 28.83
CA SER A 73 -32.18 33.12 29.97
C SER A 73 -30.72 33.46 30.25
N VAL A 74 -30.05 34.26 29.41
CA VAL A 74 -28.64 34.64 29.57
C VAL A 74 -28.57 36.08 30.09
N LYS A 75 -28.16 36.24 31.36
CA LYS A 75 -27.81 37.57 31.90
C LYS A 75 -26.54 38.07 31.23
N ASP A 76 -26.64 39.27 30.66
CA ASP A 76 -25.79 39.87 29.63
C ASP A 76 -24.46 40.47 30.14
N HIS A 77 -23.73 39.82 31.07
CA HIS A 77 -22.56 40.46 31.72
C HIS A 77 -21.22 39.74 31.55
N ASP A 78 -21.13 38.70 30.73
CA ASP A 78 -19.90 37.90 30.68
C ASP A 78 -19.37 37.56 29.28
N VAL A 79 -19.80 38.24 28.20
CA VAL A 79 -19.20 38.00 26.87
C VAL A 79 -17.89 38.79 26.72
N ILE A 80 -16.81 38.09 26.36
CA ILE A 80 -15.45 38.62 26.22
C ILE A 80 -14.98 38.43 24.78
N GLN A 81 -14.36 39.47 24.22
CA GLN A 81 -13.78 39.47 22.88
C GLN A 81 -12.25 39.36 22.95
N LEU A 82 -11.71 38.34 22.27
CA LEU A 82 -10.29 37.97 22.27
C LEU A 82 -9.73 38.10 20.85
N ASN A 83 -8.52 38.63 20.70
CA ASN A 83 -7.74 38.56 19.48
C ASN A 83 -6.68 37.48 19.65
N VAL A 84 -6.83 36.34 18.98
CA VAL A 84 -5.94 35.19 19.09
C VAL A 84 -5.19 35.03 17.80
N GLY A 85 -3.88 35.32 17.78
CA GLY A 85 -3.04 35.17 16.58
C GLY A 85 -3.53 35.98 15.36
N GLY A 86 -4.28 37.06 15.56
CA GLY A 86 -4.87 37.89 14.51
C GLY A 86 -6.34 37.58 14.19
N GLU A 87 -6.94 36.54 14.77
CA GLU A 87 -8.36 36.21 14.60
C GLU A 87 -9.20 36.64 15.80
N LEU A 88 -10.36 37.24 15.53
CA LEU A 88 -11.31 37.68 16.55
C LEU A 88 -12.22 36.51 16.99
N ILE A 89 -12.17 36.19 18.28
CA ILE A 89 -12.95 35.11 18.90
C ILE A 89 -13.76 35.69 20.08
N MET A 90 -15.06 35.45 20.08
CA MET A 90 -15.96 35.82 21.18
C MET A 90 -16.32 34.59 22.01
N THR A 91 -16.29 34.70 23.33
CA THR A 91 -16.67 33.63 24.26
C THR A 91 -17.19 34.22 25.56
N THR A 92 -17.57 33.39 26.54
CA THR A 92 -18.03 33.89 27.85
C THR A 92 -16.97 33.74 28.93
N ARG A 93 -16.99 34.62 29.94
CA ARG A 93 -16.18 34.51 31.16
C ARG A 93 -16.41 33.16 31.81
N GLN A 94 -17.67 32.69 31.87
CA GLN A 94 -18.02 31.38 32.42
C GLN A 94 -17.34 30.22 31.68
N THR A 95 -17.16 30.31 30.35
CA THR A 95 -16.41 29.33 29.56
C THR A 95 -14.91 29.40 29.87
N LEU A 96 -14.35 30.59 30.00
CA LEU A 96 -12.92 30.80 30.27
C LEU A 96 -12.52 30.45 31.71
N THR A 97 -13.43 30.60 32.66
CA THR A 97 -13.22 30.28 34.08
C THR A 97 -13.72 28.88 34.48
N ARG A 98 -14.23 28.10 33.51
CA ARG A 98 -14.79 26.74 33.70
C ARG A 98 -13.86 25.83 34.50
N ILE A 99 -12.55 25.94 34.26
CA ILE A 99 -11.51 25.20 34.98
C ILE A 99 -10.87 26.15 35.99
N SER A 100 -11.36 26.13 37.23
CA SER A 100 -11.05 27.11 38.28
C SER A 100 -9.56 27.24 38.65
N LYS A 101 -8.73 26.24 38.35
CA LYS A 101 -7.28 26.22 38.60
C LYS A 101 -6.42 26.52 37.37
N SER A 102 -7.03 26.85 36.23
CA SER A 102 -6.30 27.14 34.99
C SER A 102 -5.73 28.56 34.96
N THR A 103 -4.75 28.80 34.10
CA THR A 103 -4.26 30.15 33.83
C THR A 103 -5.38 31.03 33.26
N LEU A 104 -6.28 30.47 32.44
CA LEU A 104 -7.46 31.19 31.95
C LEU A 104 -8.39 31.62 33.10
N ALA A 105 -8.70 30.74 34.03
CA ALA A 105 -9.47 31.12 35.21
C ALA A 105 -8.71 32.17 36.04
N THR A 106 -7.41 32.03 36.23
CA THR A 106 -6.61 33.03 36.97
C THR A 106 -6.66 34.41 36.31
N ILE A 107 -6.62 34.46 34.97
CA ILE A 107 -6.71 35.70 34.19
C ILE A 107 -8.11 36.32 34.28
N PHE A 108 -9.16 35.50 34.23
CA PHE A 108 -10.55 35.97 34.04
C PHE A 108 -11.44 35.95 35.30
N ASN A 109 -10.95 35.41 36.42
CA ASN A 109 -11.68 35.27 37.70
C ASN A 109 -11.43 36.45 38.68
N GLY A 110 -11.06 37.64 38.17
CA GLY A 110 -10.89 38.87 38.96
C GLY A 110 -10.77 40.14 38.10
N ARG A 111 -10.65 41.33 38.71
CA ARG A 111 -10.55 42.64 38.02
C ARG A 111 -9.15 42.90 37.41
N TRP A 112 -8.66 41.99 36.58
CA TRP A 112 -7.31 42.04 35.98
C TRP A 112 -7.30 42.39 34.49
N GLU A 113 -8.48 42.54 33.87
CA GLU A 113 -8.67 42.80 32.42
C GLU A 113 -7.89 44.03 31.91
N HIS A 114 -7.70 45.04 32.77
CA HIS A 114 -6.94 46.25 32.43
C HIS A 114 -5.42 46.06 32.35
N LYS A 115 -4.89 44.88 32.71
CA LYS A 115 -3.44 44.57 32.71
C LYS A 115 -3.02 43.61 31.60
N LEU A 116 -3.97 43.12 30.80
CA LEU A 116 -3.67 42.23 29.68
C LEU A 116 -3.24 43.02 28.45
N PRO A 117 -2.35 42.47 27.60
CA PRO A 117 -1.99 43.11 26.35
C PRO A 117 -3.24 43.27 25.48
N LEU A 118 -3.50 44.50 25.04
CA LEU A 118 -4.62 44.84 24.17
C LEU A 118 -4.13 45.08 22.74
N ASP A 119 -4.93 44.69 21.75
CA ASP A 119 -4.71 45.07 20.36
C ASP A 119 -5.11 46.54 20.10
N GLN A 120 -4.90 47.02 18.86
CA GLN A 120 -5.23 48.38 18.45
C GLN A 120 -6.72 48.74 18.63
N ASN A 121 -7.59 47.73 18.71
CA ASN A 121 -9.04 47.85 18.88
C ASN A 121 -9.49 47.58 20.32
N LYS A 122 -8.56 47.54 21.28
CA LYS A 122 -8.79 47.27 22.71
C LYS A 122 -9.32 45.86 23.03
N ASN A 123 -9.12 44.89 22.14
CA ASN A 123 -9.41 43.48 22.43
C ASN A 123 -8.24 42.83 23.17
N ILE A 124 -8.51 41.82 24.00
CA ILE A 124 -7.48 41.08 24.73
C ILE A 124 -6.70 40.21 23.76
N PHE A 125 -5.40 40.48 23.61
CA PHE A 125 -4.52 39.79 22.65
C PHE A 125 -3.86 38.56 23.25
N PHE A 126 -3.88 37.46 22.48
CA PHE A 126 -3.18 36.21 22.77
C PHE A 126 -2.37 35.78 21.56
N ASP A 127 -1.08 35.54 21.77
CA ASP A 127 -0.17 34.99 20.75
C ASP A 127 -0.26 33.46 20.70
N PHE A 128 -1.40 32.96 20.25
CA PHE A 128 -1.67 31.53 20.04
C PHE A 128 -2.24 31.26 18.65
N ASN A 129 -2.16 30.01 18.21
CA ASN A 129 -2.82 29.59 16.98
C ASN A 129 -4.36 29.62 17.16
N PRO A 130 -5.11 30.36 16.32
CA PRO A 130 -6.55 30.51 16.45
C PRO A 130 -7.34 29.19 16.37
N ILE A 131 -6.91 28.28 15.50
CA ILE A 131 -7.57 26.98 15.25
C ILE A 131 -7.51 26.12 16.52
N LEU A 132 -6.33 26.06 17.14
CA LEU A 132 -6.10 25.31 18.36
C LEU A 132 -6.87 25.90 19.54
N PHE A 133 -6.90 27.23 19.64
CA PHE A 133 -7.62 27.91 20.71
C PHE A 133 -9.13 27.74 20.58
N ARG A 134 -9.67 27.75 19.35
CA ARG A 134 -11.09 27.45 19.11
C ARG A 134 -11.43 26.00 19.49
N HIS A 135 -10.59 25.04 19.12
CA HIS A 135 -10.73 23.63 19.56
C HIS A 135 -10.76 23.49 21.09
N LEU A 136 -9.92 24.25 21.81
CA LEU A 136 -9.97 24.30 23.28
C LEU A 136 -11.29 24.89 23.78
N LEU A 137 -11.75 26.01 23.23
CA LEU A 137 -13.00 26.66 23.64
C LEU A 137 -14.22 25.76 23.43
N ASP A 138 -14.29 25.06 22.30
CA ASP A 138 -15.39 24.15 21.99
C ASP A 138 -15.49 23.04 23.05
N GLN A 139 -14.34 22.52 23.50
CA GLN A 139 -14.32 21.56 24.61
C GLN A 139 -14.75 22.18 25.93
N LEU A 140 -14.26 23.38 26.27
CA LEU A 140 -14.63 24.07 27.51
C LEU A 140 -16.13 24.41 27.59
N GLN A 141 -16.79 24.61 26.45
CA GLN A 141 -18.24 24.85 26.37
C GLN A 141 -19.06 23.59 26.69
N VAL A 142 -18.56 22.41 26.34
CA VAL A 142 -19.28 21.13 26.43
C VAL A 142 -19.01 20.38 27.74
N LEU A 143 -18.00 20.79 28.52
CA LEU A 143 -17.67 20.16 29.81
C LEU A 143 -18.83 20.24 30.83
N ASP A 144 -19.40 19.10 31.20
CA ASP A 144 -20.40 18.96 32.27
C ASP A 144 -19.76 19.10 33.67
N THR A 145 -20.41 19.82 34.59
CA THR A 145 -19.90 20.09 35.94
C THR A 145 -19.91 18.87 36.86
N ASN A 146 -20.61 17.80 36.47
CA ASN A 146 -20.78 16.59 37.29
C ASN A 146 -19.79 15.45 36.96
N HIS A 147 -18.87 15.65 36.00
CA HIS A 147 -17.93 14.65 35.52
C HIS A 147 -16.47 15.15 35.59
N PRO A 148 -15.46 14.26 35.68
CA PRO A 148 -14.06 14.67 35.68
C PRO A 148 -13.71 15.44 34.40
N ILE A 149 -13.11 16.62 34.58
CA ILE A 149 -12.75 17.53 33.49
C ILE A 149 -11.66 16.89 32.63
N HIS A 150 -11.95 16.69 31.34
CA HIS A 150 -11.05 16.06 30.38
C HIS A 150 -10.98 16.84 29.06
N LEU A 151 -9.75 17.15 28.63
CA LEU A 151 -9.46 17.74 27.33
C LEU A 151 -8.95 16.66 26.36
N TYR A 152 -9.33 16.78 25.09
CA TYR A 152 -9.03 15.84 24.02
C TYR A 152 -8.10 16.47 22.98
N LEU A 153 -7.16 15.68 22.48
CA LEU A 153 -6.22 16.10 21.43
C LEU A 153 -6.95 16.33 20.09
N PRO A 154 -6.47 17.24 19.22
CA PRO A 154 -6.97 17.41 17.87
C PRO A 154 -6.84 16.11 17.07
N SER A 155 -7.78 15.84 16.17
CA SER A 155 -7.73 14.65 15.30
C SER A 155 -6.60 14.69 14.26
N ASP A 156 -6.13 15.89 13.91
CA ASP A 156 -4.99 16.09 13.02
C ASP A 156 -3.67 15.98 13.81
N SER A 157 -2.87 14.97 13.47
CA SER A 157 -1.56 14.69 14.09
C SER A 157 -0.58 15.86 14.03
N SER A 158 -0.64 16.71 12.98
CA SER A 158 0.24 17.86 12.83
C SER A 158 -0.03 18.98 13.85
N LEU A 159 -1.24 18.97 14.44
CA LEU A 159 -1.72 19.98 15.38
C LEU A 159 -1.57 19.56 16.85
N VAL A 160 -1.23 18.29 17.12
CA VAL A 160 -1.12 17.71 18.47
C VAL A 160 -0.03 18.37 19.32
N GLU A 161 1.21 18.41 18.81
CA GLU A 161 2.35 19.05 19.51
C GLU A 161 2.12 20.55 19.76
N PRO A 162 1.71 21.35 18.75
CA PRO A 162 1.29 22.74 18.97
C PRO A 162 0.20 22.90 20.03
N PHE A 163 -0.78 21.99 20.08
CA PHE A 163 -1.88 22.03 21.05
C PHE A 163 -1.40 21.74 22.47
N ILE A 164 -0.55 20.72 22.66
CA ILE A 164 0.03 20.40 23.98
C ILE A 164 0.88 21.57 24.49
N LYS A 165 1.69 22.21 23.63
CA LYS A 165 2.46 23.42 23.98
C LYS A 165 1.55 24.57 24.41
N MET A 166 0.42 24.76 23.74
CA MET A 166 -0.60 25.74 24.12
C MET A 166 -1.21 25.41 25.49
N LEU A 167 -1.57 24.16 25.75
CA LEU A 167 -2.14 23.73 27.03
C LEU A 167 -1.16 23.91 28.20
N ARG A 168 0.12 23.59 28.03
CA ARG A 168 1.15 23.84 29.06
C ARG A 168 1.30 25.33 29.39
N LYS A 169 1.32 26.19 28.37
CA LYS A 169 1.34 27.66 28.58
C LYS A 169 0.10 28.15 29.33
N LEU A 170 -1.04 27.48 29.18
CA LEU A 170 -2.30 27.79 29.86
C LEU A 170 -2.50 27.04 31.19
N GLY A 171 -1.53 26.21 31.62
CA GLY A 171 -1.64 25.40 32.84
C GLY A 171 -2.79 24.38 32.80
N LEU A 172 -3.11 23.87 31.61
CA LEU A 172 -4.26 23.00 31.33
C LEU A 172 -3.86 21.56 30.96
N ASP A 173 -2.58 21.27 30.83
CA ASP A 173 -2.03 19.98 30.44
C ASP A 173 -2.38 18.86 31.43
N GLN A 174 -2.56 19.19 32.72
CA GLN A 174 -3.02 18.26 33.75
C GLN A 174 -4.46 17.74 33.54
N PHE A 175 -5.26 18.41 32.71
CA PHE A 175 -6.63 18.00 32.36
C PHE A 175 -6.70 17.21 31.05
N LEU A 176 -5.57 16.96 30.39
CA LEU A 176 -5.53 16.03 29.27
C LEU A 176 -6.02 14.66 29.75
N SER A 177 -7.03 14.12 29.07
CA SER A 177 -7.58 12.81 29.44
C SER A 177 -6.44 11.79 29.47
N SER A 178 -6.25 11.14 30.63
CA SER A 178 -5.28 10.05 30.82
C SER A 178 -5.61 8.77 30.01
N LYS A 179 -6.49 8.88 29.01
CA LYS A 179 -6.80 7.81 28.06
C LYS A 179 -5.77 7.65 26.95
N ASP A 180 -4.76 8.50 26.87
CA ASP A 180 -3.56 8.21 26.10
C ASP A 180 -2.36 7.81 26.98
N LYS A 181 -2.61 6.93 27.97
CA LYS A 181 -1.58 5.97 28.44
C LYS A 181 -1.02 5.12 27.29
N ASN A 182 -1.72 5.14 26.16
CA ASN A 182 -1.29 4.59 24.91
C ASN A 182 -0.49 5.59 24.08
N ILE A 183 0.26 6.55 24.63
CA ILE A 183 1.23 7.32 23.83
C ILE A 183 2.61 7.17 24.48
N LEU A 184 3.59 6.72 23.68
CA LEU A 184 5.01 6.58 24.00
C LEU A 184 5.78 7.72 23.35
N THR A 185 6.58 8.40 24.16
CA THR A 185 7.49 9.46 23.73
C THR A 185 8.91 8.92 23.74
N PHE A 186 9.59 9.03 22.61
CA PHE A 186 10.97 8.62 22.40
C PHE A 186 11.82 9.85 22.12
N ASN A 187 12.98 9.95 22.76
CA ASN A 187 14.01 10.90 22.36
C ASN A 187 15.01 10.14 21.48
N VAL A 188 15.04 10.46 20.18
CA VAL A 188 15.87 9.81 19.18
C VAL A 188 16.87 10.81 18.62
N GLY A 189 18.15 10.67 18.97
CA GLY A 189 19.22 11.56 18.48
C GLY A 189 19.00 13.05 18.75
N GLY A 190 18.25 13.40 19.81
CA GLY A 190 17.90 14.78 20.17
C GLY A 190 16.52 15.25 19.68
N GLU A 191 15.82 14.45 18.87
CA GLU A 191 14.45 14.73 18.43
C GLU A 191 13.43 13.98 19.29
N ILE A 192 12.34 14.66 19.67
CA ILE A 192 11.25 14.06 20.46
C ILE A 192 10.18 13.55 19.50
N ILE A 193 9.96 12.23 19.50
CA ILE A 193 9.00 11.54 18.62
C ILE A 193 7.95 10.83 19.47
N THR A 194 6.68 11.00 19.11
CA THR A 194 5.53 10.56 19.92
C THR A 194 4.64 9.60 19.11
N ASN A 195 4.41 8.39 19.61
CA ASN A 195 3.64 7.34 18.92
C ASN A 195 2.65 6.64 19.86
N HIS A 196 1.57 6.07 19.32
CA HIS A 196 0.58 5.39 20.16
C HIS A 196 1.06 3.97 20.60
N ARG A 197 0.85 3.52 21.85
CA ARG A 197 1.23 2.17 22.34
C ARG A 197 0.59 1.08 21.51
N SER A 198 -0.62 1.26 20.98
CA SER A 198 -1.22 0.24 20.11
C SER A 198 -0.40 -0.02 18.84
N THR A 199 0.40 0.96 18.39
CA THR A 199 1.39 0.77 17.32
C THR A 199 2.40 -0.32 17.68
N PHE A 200 2.66 -0.57 18.97
CA PHE A 200 3.55 -1.64 19.44
C PHE A 200 2.77 -2.85 20.00
N THR A 201 1.60 -2.64 20.63
CA THR A 201 0.77 -3.72 21.21
C THR A 201 0.02 -4.55 20.16
N GLN A 202 -0.29 -4.01 18.97
CA GLN A 202 -0.85 -4.79 17.85
C GLN A 202 0.10 -5.86 17.31
N ILE A 203 1.36 -5.83 17.78
CA ILE A 203 2.48 -6.39 17.06
C ILE A 203 3.18 -7.49 17.91
N THR A 204 3.32 -7.36 19.25
CA THR A 204 4.06 -8.34 20.09
C THR A 204 3.24 -9.41 20.83
N ASN A 205 1.91 -9.51 20.66
CA ASN A 205 0.99 -10.38 21.44
C ASN A 205 1.14 -10.31 22.98
N SER A 206 1.92 -9.36 23.50
CA SER A 206 2.11 -9.05 24.91
C SER A 206 2.11 -7.54 25.06
N THR A 207 1.59 -7.05 26.18
CA THR A 207 1.64 -5.64 26.55
C THR A 207 3.08 -5.15 26.50
N PHE A 208 3.41 -4.25 25.56
CA PHE A 208 4.73 -3.61 25.48
C PHE A 208 5.12 -3.06 26.85
N ASN A 209 6.02 -3.77 27.53
CA ASN A 209 6.32 -3.52 28.93
C ASN A 209 7.50 -2.56 29.05
N THR A 210 7.21 -1.33 29.41
CA THR A 210 8.21 -0.27 29.56
C THR A 210 9.18 -0.50 30.73
N SER A 211 8.95 -1.52 31.57
CA SER A 211 9.81 -1.83 32.71
C SER A 211 11.10 -2.59 32.35
N SER A 212 11.24 -3.09 31.11
CA SER A 212 12.45 -3.78 30.64
C SER A 212 13.44 -2.88 29.88
N LEU A 213 13.10 -1.61 29.68
CA LEU A 213 13.96 -0.64 28.98
C LEU A 213 15.07 -0.11 29.91
N PRO A 214 16.29 0.13 29.41
CA PRO A 214 17.40 0.61 30.23
C PRO A 214 17.04 1.93 30.92
N SER A 215 17.09 1.94 32.25
CA SER A 215 16.71 3.06 33.12
C SER A 215 17.75 4.18 33.07
N LYS A 216 17.61 5.06 32.07
CA LYS A 216 18.08 6.45 32.19
C LYS A 216 16.87 7.37 32.01
N THR A 217 16.00 7.38 33.02
CA THR A 217 14.73 8.13 32.98
C THR A 217 14.78 9.34 33.91
N ILE A 218 14.40 10.49 33.37
CA ILE A 218 13.68 11.54 34.08
C ILE A 218 12.30 11.58 33.38
N ASN A 219 11.20 11.42 34.11
CA ASN A 219 9.81 11.53 33.63
C ASN A 219 9.26 10.51 32.60
N ARG A 220 9.72 9.23 32.62
CA ARG A 220 9.13 8.12 31.82
C ARG A 220 9.22 8.24 30.28
N ASP A 221 9.97 9.19 29.75
CA ASP A 221 10.35 9.23 28.33
C ASP A 221 11.47 8.21 28.06
N VAL A 222 11.38 7.47 26.96
CA VAL A 222 12.37 6.45 26.58
C VAL A 222 13.45 7.12 25.71
N PHE A 223 14.69 7.14 26.18
CA PHE A 223 15.82 7.68 25.42
C PHE A 223 16.42 6.58 24.54
N LEU A 224 16.34 6.77 23.23
CA LEU A 224 16.89 5.89 22.20
C LEU A 224 17.97 6.67 21.46
N ASP A 225 19.23 6.51 21.82
CA ASP A 225 20.34 7.26 21.23
C ASP A 225 20.70 6.73 19.82
N TYR A 226 19.78 6.90 18.87
CA TYR A 226 19.86 6.43 17.49
C TYR A 226 19.50 7.54 16.50
N ASN A 227 19.76 7.30 15.21
CA ASN A 227 19.41 8.24 14.14
C ASN A 227 17.86 8.37 14.04
N PRO A 228 17.28 9.59 14.06
CA PRO A 228 15.84 9.82 13.92
C PRO A 228 15.23 9.16 12.69
N LYS A 229 15.99 9.09 11.58
CA LYS A 229 15.55 8.46 10.33
C LYS A 229 15.41 6.94 10.46
N LEU A 230 16.27 6.28 11.24
CA LEU A 230 16.17 4.84 11.53
C LEU A 230 14.88 4.51 12.29
N TYR A 231 14.52 5.37 13.24
CA TYR A 231 13.30 5.21 14.02
C TYR A 231 12.06 5.48 13.15
N GLN A 232 12.08 6.51 12.31
CA GLN A 232 10.98 6.81 11.41
C GLN A 232 10.74 5.69 10.39
N ASP A 233 11.81 5.10 9.85
CA ASP A 233 11.74 3.91 8.99
C ASP A 233 11.11 2.72 9.71
N LEU A 234 11.51 2.44 10.96
CA LEU A 234 10.89 1.40 11.78
C LEU A 234 9.39 1.65 11.97
N ILE A 235 8.97 2.88 12.27
CA ILE A 235 7.55 3.22 12.47
C ILE A 235 6.75 3.08 11.17
N ASN A 236 7.32 3.42 10.02
CA ASN A 236 6.67 3.23 8.73
C ASN A 236 6.48 1.73 8.44
N GLN A 237 7.51 0.91 8.65
CA GLN A 237 7.41 -0.55 8.53
C GLN A 237 6.35 -1.14 9.48
N LEU A 238 6.24 -0.61 10.71
CA LEU A 238 5.26 -1.06 11.71
C LEU A 238 3.82 -0.65 11.39
N ARG A 239 3.60 0.41 10.58
CA ARG A 239 2.26 0.87 10.19
C ARG A 239 1.65 0.05 9.04
N GLU A 240 2.48 -0.66 8.27
CA GLU A 240 2.06 -1.37 7.06
C GLU A 240 1.68 -2.85 7.30
N VAL A 241 1.88 -3.40 8.52
CA VAL A 241 1.66 -4.83 8.82
C VAL A 241 0.49 -5.06 9.81
N PRO A 242 -0.70 -5.48 9.34
CA PRO A 242 -1.81 -5.81 10.22
C PRO A 242 -1.90 -7.33 10.45
N SER A 243 -1.00 -7.93 11.23
CA SER A 243 -1.25 -9.11 12.11
C SER A 243 -0.02 -9.95 12.51
N LYS A 244 -0.07 -10.39 13.79
CA LYS A 244 0.51 -11.56 14.51
C LYS A 244 1.96 -12.03 14.34
N ASN A 245 2.72 -11.63 13.33
CA ASN A 245 4.16 -11.94 13.22
C ASN A 245 4.90 -10.69 12.73
N ILE A 246 5.63 -10.03 13.65
CA ILE A 246 6.38 -8.82 13.31
C ILE A 246 7.56 -9.19 12.41
N ARG A 247 7.56 -8.67 11.19
CA ARG A 247 8.65 -8.80 10.22
C ARG A 247 9.27 -7.41 10.01
N TYR A 248 10.55 -7.26 10.30
CA TYR A 248 11.28 -5.99 10.11
C TYR A 248 12.20 -6.09 8.89
N PHE A 249 12.28 -5.05 8.06
CA PHE A 249 13.24 -4.96 6.95
C PHE A 249 14.45 -4.10 7.37
N GLU A 250 15.68 -4.45 6.94
CA GLU A 250 16.85 -3.58 7.18
C GLU A 250 16.59 -2.18 6.58
N PRO A 251 16.91 -1.10 7.31
CA PRO A 251 16.51 0.26 6.94
C PRO A 251 17.27 0.74 5.70
N THR A 252 16.55 1.29 4.74
CA THR A 252 17.08 1.78 3.46
C THR A 252 17.90 3.07 3.59
N VAL A 253 17.65 3.87 4.64
CA VAL A 253 18.20 5.23 4.74
C VAL A 253 19.58 5.27 5.42
N SER A 254 20.01 4.19 6.06
CA SER A 254 21.24 4.17 6.84
C SER A 254 21.91 2.81 6.72
N LYS A 255 23.07 2.75 6.06
CA LYS A 255 23.97 1.58 5.99
C LYS A 255 24.38 1.03 7.38
N ASP A 256 23.88 1.59 8.48
CA ASP A 256 24.10 1.17 9.85
C ASP A 256 23.06 0.13 10.32
N THR A 257 23.12 -1.04 9.70
CA THR A 257 22.38 -2.25 10.08
C THR A 257 22.60 -2.63 11.55
N LYS A 258 23.79 -2.32 12.10
CA LYS A 258 24.17 -2.66 13.48
C LYS A 258 23.37 -1.84 14.48
N SER A 259 23.25 -0.53 14.27
CA SER A 259 22.42 0.35 15.11
C SER A 259 20.93 0.02 15.01
N PHE A 260 20.44 -0.39 13.85
CA PHE A 260 19.04 -0.82 13.70
C PHE A 260 18.72 -2.12 14.46
N LYS A 261 19.58 -3.14 14.35
CA LYS A 261 19.44 -4.40 15.10
C LYS A 261 19.52 -4.16 16.60
N ARG A 262 20.41 -3.25 17.03
CA ARG A 262 20.52 -2.83 18.43
C ARG A 262 19.25 -2.11 18.92
N MET A 263 18.69 -1.21 18.12
CA MET A 263 17.43 -0.51 18.42
C MET A 263 16.25 -1.49 18.55
N LEU A 264 16.12 -2.49 17.65
CA LEU A 264 15.11 -3.55 17.75
C LEU A 264 15.27 -4.38 19.03
N THR A 265 16.51 -4.73 19.38
CA THR A 265 16.83 -5.49 20.61
C THR A 265 16.47 -4.69 21.86
N GLU A 266 16.84 -3.41 21.93
CA GLU A 266 16.54 -2.52 23.06
C GLU A 266 15.04 -2.23 23.19
N LEU A 267 14.30 -2.20 22.08
CA LEU A 267 12.83 -2.11 22.07
C LEU A 267 12.12 -3.44 22.38
N ASN A 268 12.86 -4.52 22.65
CA ASN A 268 12.32 -5.85 22.93
C ASN A 268 11.36 -6.36 21.84
N LEU A 269 11.65 -5.97 20.60
CA LEU A 269 10.90 -6.25 19.39
C LEU A 269 11.45 -7.54 18.77
N SER A 270 11.14 -8.70 19.39
CA SER A 270 11.63 -10.01 18.96
C SER A 270 10.84 -10.55 17.76
N GLY A 271 11.22 -10.13 16.55
CA GLY A 271 10.72 -10.69 15.29
C GLY A 271 11.89 -10.91 14.31
N GLN A 272 11.77 -11.91 13.44
CA GLN A 272 12.79 -12.17 12.42
C GLN A 272 12.87 -10.97 11.46
N THR A 273 14.06 -10.38 11.34
CA THR A 273 14.32 -9.36 10.33
C THR A 273 14.39 -10.04 8.96
N TYR A 274 13.43 -9.76 8.08
CA TYR A 274 13.50 -10.21 6.69
C TYR A 274 14.45 -9.29 5.94
N SER A 275 15.61 -9.84 5.59
CA SER A 275 16.48 -9.22 4.60
C SER A 275 16.09 -9.80 3.23
N PRO A 276 15.97 -9.00 2.16
CA PRO A 276 16.13 -9.56 0.82
C PRO A 276 17.44 -10.37 0.81
N VAL A 277 17.44 -11.54 0.16
CA VAL A 277 18.54 -12.51 0.20
C VAL A 277 19.87 -11.78 0.09
N LYS A 278 20.68 -11.84 1.14
CA LYS A 278 21.93 -11.09 1.24
C LYS A 278 23.05 -11.86 0.54
N ILE A 279 23.05 -11.82 -0.78
CA ILE A 279 24.11 -12.42 -1.59
C ILE A 279 25.33 -11.51 -1.49
N ASP A 280 26.40 -12.00 -0.85
CA ASP A 280 27.66 -11.25 -0.78
C ASP A 280 28.14 -10.92 -2.20
N LYS A 281 28.77 -9.75 -2.37
CA LYS A 281 29.20 -9.24 -3.66
C LYS A 281 30.12 -10.24 -4.40
N ASN A 282 30.83 -11.07 -3.63
CA ASN A 282 31.76 -12.07 -4.13
C ASN A 282 31.24 -13.50 -4.07
N THR A 283 29.95 -13.72 -3.73
CA THR A 283 29.35 -15.05 -3.71
C THR A 283 29.58 -15.74 -5.06
N LYS A 284 30.11 -16.95 -4.97
CA LYS A 284 30.20 -17.91 -6.06
C LYS A 284 29.30 -19.09 -5.70
N TRP A 285 29.02 -19.91 -6.70
CA TRP A 285 28.28 -21.15 -6.52
C TRP A 285 29.15 -22.32 -6.92
N ILE A 286 28.95 -23.44 -6.24
CA ILE A 286 29.52 -24.71 -6.64
C ILE A 286 28.96 -25.03 -8.03
N ASN A 287 29.84 -25.20 -9.02
CA ASN A 287 29.43 -25.37 -10.42
C ASN A 287 28.61 -26.64 -10.71
N ASN A 288 28.60 -27.61 -9.80
CA ASN A 288 27.82 -28.83 -9.90
C ASN A 288 26.54 -28.70 -9.06
N GLY A 289 25.40 -28.60 -9.72
CA GLY A 289 24.10 -28.55 -9.06
C GLY A 289 23.62 -29.94 -8.62
N SER A 290 22.83 -29.95 -7.55
CA SER A 290 22.06 -31.10 -7.10
C SER A 290 20.64 -31.01 -7.67
N THR A 291 20.12 -32.10 -8.22
CA THR A 291 18.71 -32.15 -8.65
C THR A 291 17.84 -32.36 -7.42
N ILE A 292 16.93 -31.42 -7.14
CA ILE A 292 16.04 -31.50 -5.97
C ILE A 292 14.70 -32.17 -6.29
N ILE A 293 14.25 -32.13 -7.53
CA ILE A 293 13.06 -32.84 -8.02
C ILE A 293 13.14 -33.00 -9.55
N GLY A 294 12.55 -34.07 -10.09
CA GLY A 294 12.56 -34.37 -11.53
C GLY A 294 13.87 -34.98 -12.02
N GLY A 295 14.14 -34.84 -13.33
CA GLY A 295 15.42 -35.25 -13.95
C GLY A 295 15.49 -36.69 -14.45
N HIS A 296 14.48 -37.52 -14.13
CA HIS A 296 14.36 -38.91 -14.59
C HIS A 296 13.43 -39.06 -15.82
N GLY A 297 13.29 -38.00 -16.60
CA GLY A 297 12.34 -37.89 -17.70
C GLY A 297 11.03 -37.21 -17.29
N LYS A 298 10.22 -36.86 -18.29
CA LYS A 298 8.90 -36.26 -18.09
C LYS A 298 7.93 -37.26 -17.46
N GLY A 299 7.01 -36.77 -16.63
CA GLY A 299 5.95 -37.57 -16.04
C GLY A 299 5.13 -36.77 -15.04
N ASP A 300 4.07 -37.38 -14.54
CA ASP A 300 3.08 -36.80 -13.62
C ASP A 300 3.19 -37.37 -12.20
N GLY A 301 4.17 -38.23 -11.92
CA GLY A 301 4.47 -38.68 -10.57
C GLY A 301 4.88 -37.53 -9.63
N LEU A 302 4.81 -37.75 -8.32
CA LEU A 302 5.12 -36.72 -7.30
C LEU A 302 6.61 -36.35 -7.21
N ALA A 303 7.49 -37.13 -7.84
CA ALA A 303 8.91 -36.83 -7.98
C ALA A 303 9.28 -36.45 -9.43
N GLN A 304 8.29 -36.34 -10.32
CA GLN A 304 8.46 -36.03 -11.73
C GLN A 304 7.84 -34.67 -12.05
N LEU A 305 8.40 -34.04 -13.07
CA LEU A 305 7.90 -32.78 -13.64
C LEU A 305 7.75 -32.98 -15.15
N ASP A 306 6.93 -32.15 -15.78
CA ASP A 306 6.81 -32.04 -17.23
C ASP A 306 6.70 -30.56 -17.63
N TRP A 307 7.77 -30.07 -18.26
CA TRP A 307 7.97 -28.67 -18.64
C TRP A 307 7.67 -27.67 -17.51
N PRO A 308 8.39 -27.74 -16.38
CA PRO A 308 8.22 -26.78 -15.30
C PRO A 308 8.69 -25.38 -15.74
N GLU A 309 7.90 -24.33 -15.51
CA GLU A 309 8.22 -22.97 -16.00
C GLU A 309 8.87 -22.08 -14.92
N SER A 310 8.36 -22.15 -13.68
CA SER A 310 8.73 -21.24 -12.59
C SER A 310 9.02 -21.97 -11.29
N ILE A 311 9.70 -21.26 -10.40
CA ILE A 311 9.98 -21.67 -9.03
C ILE A 311 9.86 -20.46 -8.11
N TYR A 312 9.26 -20.66 -6.94
CA TYR A 312 9.24 -19.69 -5.86
C TYR A 312 9.69 -20.36 -4.56
N ILE A 313 10.69 -19.76 -3.91
CA ILE A 313 11.17 -20.21 -2.62
C ILE A 313 10.50 -19.40 -1.52
N ASP A 314 9.86 -20.13 -0.62
CA ASP A 314 9.28 -19.62 0.60
C ASP A 314 10.16 -20.07 1.78
N ASP A 315 11.20 -19.29 2.04
CA ASP A 315 12.14 -19.57 3.13
C ASP A 315 11.48 -19.55 4.52
N ASP A 316 10.48 -18.69 4.76
CA ASP A 316 9.82 -18.60 6.08
C ASP A 316 9.23 -19.95 6.49
N ASP A 317 8.62 -20.63 5.51
CA ASP A 317 7.89 -21.87 5.73
C ASP A 317 8.70 -23.10 5.30
N HIS A 318 9.96 -22.91 4.87
CA HIS A 318 10.84 -23.93 4.29
C HIS A 318 10.17 -24.74 3.18
N LYS A 319 9.55 -24.02 2.24
CA LYS A 319 8.78 -24.60 1.12
C LYS A 319 9.24 -24.05 -0.22
N ILE A 320 9.11 -24.86 -1.25
CA ILE A 320 9.42 -24.53 -2.63
C ILE A 320 8.16 -24.82 -3.45
N TYR A 321 7.70 -23.84 -4.22
CA TYR A 321 6.58 -23.97 -5.13
C TYR A 321 7.09 -23.99 -6.56
N ILE A 322 6.63 -24.95 -7.34
CA ILE A 322 7.06 -25.14 -8.73
C ILE A 322 5.81 -25.19 -9.59
N SER A 323 5.79 -24.39 -10.66
CA SER A 323 4.77 -24.55 -11.69
C SER A 323 5.14 -25.72 -12.59
N ASP A 324 4.43 -26.83 -12.45
CA ASP A 324 4.62 -28.04 -13.26
C ASP A 324 3.67 -27.97 -14.46
N SER A 325 4.05 -27.13 -15.43
CA SER A 325 3.10 -26.48 -16.33
C SER A 325 2.38 -27.44 -17.26
N ASN A 326 3.07 -28.43 -17.84
CA ASN A 326 2.42 -29.39 -18.73
C ASN A 326 1.59 -30.43 -17.98
N ASN A 327 1.83 -30.61 -16.68
CA ASN A 327 0.95 -31.39 -15.80
C ASN A 327 -0.20 -30.56 -15.21
N HIS A 328 -0.31 -29.28 -15.58
CA HIS A 328 -1.41 -28.38 -15.19
C HIS A 328 -1.60 -28.29 -13.67
N ARG A 329 -0.49 -28.18 -12.92
CA ARG A 329 -0.50 -28.22 -11.46
C ARG A 329 0.63 -27.37 -10.85
N ILE A 330 0.48 -27.06 -9.57
CA ILE A 330 1.55 -26.52 -8.72
C ILE A 330 2.00 -27.62 -7.75
N VAL A 331 3.31 -27.84 -7.70
CA VAL A 331 3.95 -28.78 -6.77
C VAL A 331 4.59 -28.00 -5.63
N GLU A 332 4.27 -28.36 -4.39
CA GLU A 332 4.97 -27.91 -3.19
C GLU A 332 6.00 -28.97 -2.77
N LEU A 333 7.22 -28.54 -2.47
CA LEU A 333 8.30 -29.35 -1.95
C LEU A 333 8.78 -28.76 -0.63
N LYS A 334 9.02 -29.61 0.38
CA LYS A 334 9.73 -29.19 1.59
C LYS A 334 11.23 -29.16 1.30
N PHE A 335 11.96 -28.32 2.00
CA PHE A 335 13.43 -28.36 1.93
C PHE A 335 13.90 -29.79 2.26
N ASP A 336 14.91 -30.26 1.53
CA ASP A 336 15.48 -31.62 1.61
C ASP A 336 14.58 -32.80 1.19
N SER A 337 13.34 -32.54 0.75
CA SER A 337 12.51 -33.57 0.12
C SER A 337 12.82 -33.67 -1.38
N THR A 338 12.71 -34.87 -1.94
CA THR A 338 12.73 -35.11 -3.40
C THR A 338 11.36 -35.50 -3.96
N ILE A 339 10.35 -35.61 -3.08
CA ILE A 339 8.97 -35.94 -3.41
C ILE A 339 8.11 -34.74 -3.03
N GLY A 340 7.39 -34.20 -4.01
CA GLY A 340 6.48 -33.08 -3.82
C GLY A 340 5.06 -33.52 -3.49
N GLN A 341 4.21 -32.52 -3.27
CA GLN A 341 2.77 -32.67 -3.12
C GLN A 341 2.04 -31.67 -4.01
N ILE A 342 0.88 -32.05 -4.54
CA ILE A 342 0.06 -31.17 -5.37
C ILE A 342 -0.73 -30.23 -4.46
N VAL A 343 -0.55 -28.92 -4.64
CA VAL A 343 -1.22 -27.89 -3.82
C VAL A 343 -2.20 -27.02 -4.59
N ALA A 344 -2.17 -27.08 -5.93
CA ALA A 344 -3.15 -26.46 -6.81
C ALA A 344 -3.21 -27.18 -8.16
N GLY A 345 -4.39 -27.23 -8.77
CA GLY A 345 -4.61 -27.97 -10.02
C GLY A 345 -4.47 -29.49 -9.84
N GLY A 346 -3.96 -30.18 -10.87
CA GLY A 346 -3.79 -31.65 -10.85
C GLY A 346 -5.06 -32.46 -11.11
N ASN A 347 -6.21 -31.80 -11.29
CA ASN A 347 -7.49 -32.43 -11.66
C ASN A 347 -7.73 -32.42 -13.18
N GLY A 348 -6.65 -32.59 -13.95
CA GLY A 348 -6.62 -32.49 -15.41
C GLY A 348 -6.59 -31.04 -15.93
N GLN A 349 -6.29 -30.91 -17.22
CA GLN A 349 -6.32 -29.63 -17.94
C GLN A 349 -7.75 -29.07 -17.98
N GLY A 350 -7.90 -27.78 -17.70
CA GLY A 350 -9.16 -27.06 -17.91
C GLY A 350 -9.25 -25.77 -17.11
N ASN A 351 -10.44 -25.17 -17.09
CA ASN A 351 -10.69 -23.85 -16.51
C ASN A 351 -11.65 -23.87 -15.30
N ARG A 352 -12.02 -25.05 -14.80
CA ARG A 352 -12.82 -25.17 -13.58
C ARG A 352 -12.08 -24.60 -12.37
N ILE A 353 -12.80 -24.44 -11.27
CA ILE A 353 -12.25 -23.90 -10.02
C ILE A 353 -11.14 -24.78 -9.43
N ASP A 354 -11.15 -26.07 -9.72
CA ASP A 354 -10.19 -27.08 -9.26
C ASP A 354 -9.11 -27.42 -10.30
N GLN A 355 -9.11 -26.73 -11.44
CA GLN A 355 -8.23 -27.00 -12.58
C GLN A 355 -7.38 -25.78 -12.95
N LEU A 356 -6.22 -26.07 -13.54
CA LEU A 356 -5.35 -25.11 -14.19
C LEU A 356 -5.16 -25.54 -15.65
N ASP A 357 -4.68 -24.62 -16.48
CA ASP A 357 -4.18 -24.89 -17.81
C ASP A 357 -2.85 -24.17 -18.04
N TYR A 358 -1.75 -24.93 -17.94
CA TYR A 358 -0.38 -24.45 -18.18
C TYR A 358 -0.01 -23.29 -17.26
N PRO A 359 0.06 -23.50 -15.93
CA PRO A 359 0.45 -22.46 -15.00
C PRO A 359 1.87 -21.99 -15.32
N ALA A 360 2.05 -20.72 -15.67
CA ALA A 360 3.36 -20.18 -16.08
C ALA A 360 4.20 -19.75 -14.87
N ASP A 361 3.55 -19.21 -13.84
CA ASP A 361 4.24 -18.70 -12.65
C ASP A 361 3.41 -18.88 -11.38
N VAL A 362 4.08 -18.96 -10.24
CA VAL A 362 3.48 -19.07 -8.91
C VAL A 362 4.27 -18.26 -7.89
N ILE A 363 3.58 -17.47 -7.08
CA ILE A 363 4.17 -16.73 -5.96
C ILE A 363 3.31 -16.89 -4.71
N VAL A 364 3.89 -16.62 -3.54
CA VAL A 364 3.17 -16.68 -2.27
C VAL A 364 2.68 -15.29 -1.85
N ASP A 365 1.37 -15.14 -1.71
CA ASP A 365 0.73 -14.01 -1.03
C ASP A 365 0.63 -14.32 0.46
N LYS A 366 1.70 -13.97 1.19
CA LYS A 366 1.84 -14.22 2.63
C LYS A 366 0.75 -13.55 3.47
N LYS A 367 0.22 -12.41 3.01
CA LYS A 367 -0.78 -11.63 3.76
C LYS A 367 -2.12 -12.37 3.81
N ASN A 368 -2.45 -13.08 2.75
CA ASN A 368 -3.70 -13.85 2.63
C ASN A 368 -3.48 -15.37 2.79
N ASP A 369 -2.27 -15.81 3.17
CA ASP A 369 -1.87 -17.22 3.25
C ASP A 369 -2.31 -18.04 2.01
N SER A 370 -1.98 -17.51 0.83
CA SER A 370 -2.46 -18.02 -0.45
C SER A 370 -1.35 -18.05 -1.50
N LEU A 371 -1.52 -18.89 -2.52
CA LEU A 371 -0.72 -18.87 -3.74
C LEU A 371 -1.40 -17.95 -4.76
N ILE A 372 -0.61 -17.15 -5.47
CA ILE A 372 -1.06 -16.47 -6.68
C ILE A 372 -0.43 -17.19 -7.87
N ILE A 373 -1.26 -17.65 -8.80
CA ILE A 373 -0.84 -18.51 -9.90
C ILE A 373 -1.26 -17.84 -11.20
N CYS A 374 -0.32 -17.72 -12.13
CA CYS A 374 -0.61 -17.31 -13.48
C CYS A 374 -1.05 -18.55 -14.27
N ASP A 375 -2.35 -18.63 -14.55
CA ASP A 375 -2.98 -19.73 -15.26
C ASP A 375 -3.06 -19.40 -16.76
N SER A 376 -1.90 -19.48 -17.42
CA SER A 376 -1.60 -18.73 -18.64
C SER A 376 -2.50 -19.07 -19.83
N ARG A 377 -2.82 -20.34 -20.08
CA ARG A 377 -3.69 -20.72 -21.21
C ARG A 377 -5.16 -20.46 -20.94
N ASN A 378 -5.55 -20.35 -19.67
CA ASN A 378 -6.86 -19.87 -19.28
C ASN A 378 -6.96 -18.33 -19.25
N ARG A 379 -5.87 -17.61 -19.59
CA ARG A 379 -5.79 -16.15 -19.63
C ARG A 379 -6.26 -15.49 -18.34
N ARG A 380 -5.82 -16.03 -17.19
CA ARG A 380 -6.27 -15.57 -15.87
C ARG A 380 -5.19 -15.69 -14.81
N VAL A 381 -5.33 -14.90 -13.76
CA VAL A 381 -4.57 -15.08 -12.51
C VAL A 381 -5.52 -15.58 -11.43
N VAL A 382 -5.13 -16.66 -10.75
CA VAL A 382 -5.93 -17.27 -9.69
C VAL A 382 -5.23 -17.15 -8.34
N ARG A 383 -6.02 -16.93 -7.29
CA ARG A 383 -5.60 -17.05 -5.89
C ARG A 383 -6.07 -18.40 -5.36
N TRP A 384 -5.16 -19.15 -4.75
CA TRP A 384 -5.43 -20.47 -4.18
C TRP A 384 -5.08 -20.48 -2.69
N CYS A 385 -6.02 -20.88 -1.83
CA CYS A 385 -5.76 -20.93 -0.38
C CYS A 385 -4.72 -22.02 -0.07
N ARG A 386 -3.74 -21.76 0.80
CA ARG A 386 -2.74 -22.79 1.17
C ARG A 386 -3.30 -23.82 2.16
N GLN A 387 -4.38 -23.49 2.85
CA GLN A 387 -5.08 -24.38 3.78
C GLN A 387 -6.20 -25.17 3.10
N ASP A 388 -6.78 -24.61 2.03
CA ASP A 388 -7.80 -25.26 1.21
C ASP A 388 -7.31 -25.34 -0.24
N THR A 389 -6.78 -26.51 -0.57
CA THR A 389 -6.21 -26.79 -1.89
C THR A 389 -7.27 -27.24 -2.90
N THR A 390 -8.56 -27.24 -2.56
CA THR A 390 -9.60 -27.82 -3.43
C THR A 390 -10.05 -26.90 -4.56
N HIS A 391 -9.92 -25.58 -4.41
CA HIS A 391 -10.33 -24.62 -5.42
C HIS A 391 -9.54 -23.31 -5.44
N GLY A 392 -9.33 -22.76 -6.62
CA GLY A 392 -8.80 -21.43 -6.87
C GLY A 392 -9.90 -20.40 -7.19
N GLN A 393 -9.72 -19.18 -6.71
CA GLN A 393 -10.53 -18.02 -7.07
C GLN A 393 -9.83 -17.23 -8.17
N THR A 394 -10.50 -16.96 -9.28
CA THR A 394 -9.96 -16.04 -10.29
C THR A 394 -9.99 -14.61 -9.76
N ILE A 395 -8.84 -13.94 -9.76
CA ILE A 395 -8.68 -12.56 -9.29
C ILE A 395 -8.39 -11.57 -10.42
N ILE A 396 -7.86 -12.03 -11.56
CA ILE A 396 -7.68 -11.24 -12.78
C ILE A 396 -8.13 -12.07 -13.98
N PHE A 397 -8.92 -11.48 -14.86
CA PHE A 397 -9.44 -12.09 -16.09
C PHE A 397 -8.82 -11.44 -17.33
N ASP A 398 -8.86 -12.16 -18.45
CA ASP A 398 -8.46 -11.68 -19.79
C ASP A 398 -7.05 -11.07 -19.85
N ILE A 399 -6.11 -11.83 -19.28
CA ILE A 399 -4.70 -11.47 -19.24
C ILE A 399 -3.86 -12.64 -19.73
N ASP A 400 -3.01 -12.40 -20.73
CA ASP A 400 -2.03 -13.38 -21.20
C ASP A 400 -0.82 -13.38 -20.26
N CYS A 401 -1.08 -13.71 -18.99
CA CYS A 401 -0.09 -13.62 -17.93
C CYS A 401 1.09 -14.55 -18.20
N TYR A 402 2.28 -14.14 -17.75
CA TYR A 402 3.42 -15.04 -17.65
C TYR A 402 4.13 -14.91 -16.31
N GLY A 403 4.73 -13.76 -16.03
CA GLY A 403 5.45 -13.49 -14.79
C GLY A 403 4.58 -12.78 -13.76
N LEU A 404 4.78 -13.13 -12.48
CA LEU A 404 4.13 -12.55 -11.33
C LEU A 404 5.14 -11.97 -10.34
N ALA A 405 4.77 -10.87 -9.70
CA ALA A 405 5.48 -10.36 -8.53
C ALA A 405 4.50 -9.69 -7.57
N ILE A 406 4.78 -9.78 -6.26
CA ILE A 406 4.04 -9.06 -5.23
C ILE A 406 5.01 -8.17 -4.47
N ASP A 407 4.66 -6.91 -4.27
CA ASP A 407 5.47 -6.01 -3.44
C ASP A 407 5.05 -6.07 -1.97
N ASN A 408 5.81 -5.37 -1.10
CA ASN A 408 5.57 -5.37 0.33
C ASN A 408 4.20 -4.79 0.74
N ASN A 409 3.55 -4.00 -0.12
CA ASN A 409 2.20 -3.48 0.13
C ASN A 409 1.12 -4.53 -0.18
N GLY A 410 1.49 -5.60 -0.88
CA GLY A 410 0.59 -6.59 -1.43
C GLY A 410 0.03 -6.20 -2.81
N ASP A 411 0.63 -5.22 -3.49
CA ASP A 411 0.26 -4.92 -4.87
C ASP A 411 0.79 -6.01 -5.80
N LEU A 412 -0.06 -6.50 -6.69
CA LEU A 412 0.25 -7.58 -7.63
C LEU A 412 0.67 -7.00 -8.98
N TYR A 413 1.81 -7.45 -9.48
CA TYR A 413 2.36 -7.11 -10.78
C TYR A 413 2.27 -8.34 -11.67
N VAL A 414 1.86 -8.13 -12.93
CA VAL A 414 1.70 -9.20 -13.91
C VAL A 414 2.23 -8.74 -15.26
N SER A 415 3.10 -9.53 -15.88
CA SER A 415 3.46 -9.33 -17.29
C SER A 415 2.42 -9.96 -18.20
N ASP A 416 2.01 -9.22 -19.24
CA ASP A 416 1.12 -9.68 -20.29
C ASP A 416 1.92 -9.86 -21.58
N LEU A 417 2.04 -11.10 -22.04
CA LEU A 417 2.86 -11.45 -23.20
C LEU A 417 2.34 -10.86 -24.50
N VAL A 418 1.02 -10.81 -24.68
CA VAL A 418 0.39 -10.41 -25.94
C VAL A 418 0.31 -8.88 -26.02
N LYS A 419 -0.02 -8.22 -24.91
CA LYS A 419 -0.06 -6.76 -24.85
C LYS A 419 1.31 -6.11 -24.69
N ASN A 420 2.37 -6.91 -24.47
CA ASN A 420 3.75 -6.44 -24.33
C ASN A 420 3.88 -5.36 -23.24
N GLU A 421 3.32 -5.65 -22.07
CA GLU A 421 3.26 -4.70 -20.96
C GLU A 421 3.35 -5.41 -19.61
N VAL A 422 3.67 -4.64 -18.57
CA VAL A 422 3.52 -5.05 -17.18
C VAL A 422 2.52 -4.12 -16.52
N ARG A 423 1.57 -4.72 -15.81
CA ARG A 423 0.50 -4.02 -15.10
C ARG A 423 0.57 -4.30 -13.61
N ARG A 424 0.12 -3.32 -12.81
CA ARG A 424 0.01 -3.42 -11.36
C ARG A 424 -1.43 -3.27 -10.91
N TRP A 425 -1.90 -4.17 -10.06
CA TRP A 425 -3.16 -4.10 -9.32
C TRP A 425 -2.86 -3.85 -7.85
N LYS A 426 -3.56 -2.90 -7.24
CA LYS A 426 -3.55 -2.81 -5.79
C LYS A 426 -4.42 -3.89 -5.20
N ILE A 427 -4.14 -4.24 -3.94
CA ILE A 427 -4.94 -5.24 -3.24
C ILE A 427 -6.43 -4.85 -3.21
N GLY A 428 -7.28 -5.73 -3.76
CA GLY A 428 -8.73 -5.52 -3.84
C GLY A 428 -9.21 -4.63 -5.00
N ASP A 429 -8.31 -4.02 -5.77
CA ASP A 429 -8.68 -3.23 -6.94
C ASP A 429 -8.93 -4.13 -8.16
N THR A 430 -9.95 -3.79 -8.94
CA THR A 430 -10.22 -4.42 -10.24
C THR A 430 -9.45 -3.74 -11.38
N ASN A 431 -9.11 -2.46 -11.20
CA ASN A 431 -8.39 -1.67 -12.20
C ASN A 431 -6.88 -1.80 -11.99
N SER A 432 -6.16 -1.98 -13.10
CA SER A 432 -4.70 -1.91 -13.12
C SER A 432 -4.20 -0.55 -13.57
N ILE A 433 -2.93 -0.29 -13.27
CA ILE A 433 -2.14 0.73 -13.95
C ILE A 433 -1.00 0.08 -14.75
N LEU A 434 -0.63 0.71 -15.86
CA LEU A 434 0.54 0.35 -16.65
C LEU A 434 1.81 0.79 -15.91
N VAL A 435 2.80 -0.11 -15.77
CA VAL A 435 4.07 0.18 -15.08
C VAL A 435 5.32 -0.07 -15.93
N ALA A 436 5.22 -0.85 -17.01
CA ALA A 436 6.29 -1.00 -18.01
C ALA A 436 5.71 -1.38 -19.39
N GLY A 437 6.34 -0.94 -20.47
CA GLY A 437 5.89 -1.21 -21.85
C GLY A 437 4.59 -0.47 -22.22
N GLY A 438 3.67 -1.16 -22.91
CA GLY A 438 2.32 -0.65 -23.23
C GLY A 438 2.21 0.18 -24.51
N HIS A 439 3.28 0.21 -25.33
CA HIS A 439 3.34 0.93 -26.61
C HIS A 439 3.48 -0.02 -27.80
N GLY A 440 2.92 -1.22 -27.69
CA GLY A 440 3.07 -2.31 -28.66
C GLY A 440 4.42 -2.99 -28.62
N GLU A 441 4.58 -4.03 -29.44
CA GLU A 441 5.86 -4.73 -29.58
C GLU A 441 6.92 -3.84 -30.23
N GLY A 442 8.14 -3.88 -29.70
CA GLY A 442 9.26 -3.13 -30.30
C GLY A 442 10.48 -3.05 -29.39
N HIS A 443 11.54 -2.44 -29.91
CA HIS A 443 12.86 -2.38 -29.26
C HIS A 443 13.17 -1.00 -28.63
N ASN A 444 12.28 -0.02 -28.75
CA ASN A 444 12.44 1.28 -28.10
C ASN A 444 12.39 1.15 -26.57
N LEU A 445 12.85 2.18 -25.85
CA LEU A 445 12.91 2.14 -24.38
C LEU A 445 11.55 2.22 -23.68
N HIS A 446 10.48 2.57 -24.38
CA HIS A 446 9.10 2.51 -23.88
C HIS A 446 8.34 1.26 -24.37
N GLN A 447 9.01 0.35 -25.09
CA GLN A 447 8.40 -0.86 -25.65
C GLN A 447 9.04 -2.12 -25.04
N LEU A 448 8.26 -3.19 -25.03
CA LEU A 448 8.68 -4.55 -24.68
C LEU A 448 8.33 -5.48 -25.84
N TYR A 449 8.92 -6.67 -25.90
CA TYR A 449 8.55 -7.71 -26.83
C TYR A 449 8.62 -9.10 -26.17
N LEU A 450 7.43 -9.67 -25.93
CA LEU A 450 7.21 -10.88 -25.13
C LEU A 450 7.86 -10.79 -23.73
N PRO A 451 7.37 -9.88 -22.87
CA PRO A 451 7.89 -9.76 -21.51
C PRO A 451 7.52 -11.00 -20.68
N THR A 452 8.53 -11.74 -20.23
CA THR A 452 8.34 -12.99 -19.50
C THR A 452 8.41 -12.78 -17.99
N SER A 453 9.50 -13.18 -17.34
CA SER A 453 9.70 -13.02 -15.91
C SER A 453 9.84 -11.55 -15.50
N ILE A 454 9.28 -11.22 -14.35
CA ILE A 454 9.37 -9.92 -13.72
C ILE A 454 9.93 -10.05 -12.30
N PHE A 455 10.64 -9.02 -11.85
CA PHE A 455 11.05 -8.85 -10.47
C PHE A 455 10.74 -7.43 -10.03
N VAL A 456 10.25 -7.24 -8.81
CA VAL A 456 9.93 -5.92 -8.26
C VAL A 456 10.74 -5.72 -7.00
N ASP A 457 11.55 -4.65 -6.98
CA ASP A 457 12.34 -4.30 -5.79
C ASP A 457 11.54 -3.47 -4.77
N GLN A 458 12.17 -3.19 -3.64
CA GLN A 458 11.57 -2.45 -2.53
C GLN A 458 11.21 -1.00 -2.89
N ASP A 459 11.82 -0.43 -3.95
CA ASP A 459 11.52 0.91 -4.44
C ASP A 459 10.39 0.91 -5.49
N HIS A 460 9.74 -0.25 -5.69
CA HIS A 460 8.78 -0.52 -6.75
C HIS A 460 9.37 -0.36 -8.17
N THR A 461 10.67 -0.58 -8.32
CA THR A 461 11.30 -0.68 -9.64
C THR A 461 10.98 -2.06 -10.21
N VAL A 462 10.47 -2.08 -11.45
CA VAL A 462 10.11 -3.32 -12.14
C VAL A 462 11.22 -3.70 -13.10
N TYR A 463 11.78 -4.89 -12.93
CA TYR A 463 12.73 -5.51 -13.84
C TYR A 463 11.99 -6.53 -14.69
N VAL A 464 12.21 -6.51 -16.00
CA VAL A 464 11.46 -7.32 -16.97
C VAL A 464 12.44 -8.02 -17.90
N SER A 465 12.28 -9.34 -18.01
CA SER A 465 12.93 -10.12 -19.07
C SER A 465 12.22 -9.86 -20.39
N ASP A 466 12.83 -9.03 -21.24
CA ASP A 466 12.33 -8.63 -22.55
C ASP A 466 12.83 -9.63 -23.60
N GLU A 467 12.17 -10.81 -23.63
CA GLU A 467 12.69 -12.05 -24.22
C GLU A 467 13.15 -11.86 -25.67
N LYS A 468 12.28 -11.29 -26.51
CA LYS A 468 12.54 -11.17 -27.96
C LYS A 468 13.50 -10.05 -28.30
N ASN A 469 13.64 -9.05 -27.44
CA ASN A 469 14.66 -8.01 -27.58
C ASN A 469 16.01 -8.41 -26.97
N HIS A 470 16.10 -9.60 -26.36
CA HIS A 470 17.36 -10.16 -25.83
C HIS A 470 18.03 -9.23 -24.81
N ARG A 471 17.22 -8.70 -23.90
CA ARG A 471 17.65 -7.76 -22.87
C ARG A 471 16.82 -7.92 -21.61
N VAL A 472 17.34 -7.37 -20.52
CA VAL A 472 16.56 -7.08 -19.32
C VAL A 472 16.46 -5.59 -19.18
N MET A 473 15.25 -5.11 -18.91
CA MET A 473 14.98 -3.71 -18.71
C MET A 473 14.43 -3.45 -17.32
N LYS A 474 14.80 -2.31 -16.73
CA LYS A 474 14.20 -1.80 -15.49
C LYS A 474 13.36 -0.55 -15.74
N TRP A 475 12.21 -0.46 -15.08
CA TRP A 475 11.38 0.74 -15.00
C TRP A 475 11.34 1.21 -13.55
N ILE A 476 11.88 2.41 -13.34
CA ILE A 476 11.73 3.11 -12.07
C ILE A 476 10.27 3.55 -11.95
N LYS A 477 9.72 3.57 -10.74
CA LYS A 477 8.33 3.99 -10.46
C LYS A 477 7.96 5.27 -11.23
N ASN A 478 6.86 5.21 -11.98
CA ASN A 478 6.32 6.29 -12.83
C ASN A 478 7.22 6.73 -14.00
N ALA A 479 8.28 5.99 -14.34
CA ALA A 479 9.09 6.28 -15.51
C ALA A 479 8.28 6.02 -16.81
N LYS A 480 8.49 6.89 -17.80
CA LYS A 480 7.87 6.74 -19.14
C LYS A 480 8.63 5.76 -20.04
N GLU A 481 9.91 5.59 -19.76
CA GLU A 481 10.84 4.73 -20.49
C GLU A 481 11.65 3.92 -19.49
N GLY A 482 12.03 2.71 -19.89
CA GLY A 482 12.89 1.84 -19.11
C GLY A 482 14.35 2.02 -19.46
N ILE A 483 15.19 1.36 -18.68
CA ILE A 483 16.64 1.40 -18.79
C ILE A 483 17.11 -0.03 -19.03
N VAL A 484 17.90 -0.24 -20.08
CA VAL A 484 18.54 -1.55 -20.32
C VAL A 484 19.59 -1.77 -19.23
N VAL A 485 19.53 -2.93 -18.58
CA VAL A 485 20.40 -3.26 -17.45
C VAL A 485 21.12 -4.60 -17.57
N ALA A 486 20.76 -5.41 -18.56
CA ALA A 486 21.53 -6.57 -19.00
C ALA A 486 21.21 -6.85 -20.48
N GLY A 487 22.20 -7.32 -21.24
CA GLY A 487 22.04 -7.56 -22.68
C GLY A 487 21.83 -6.28 -23.48
N GLY A 488 20.98 -6.34 -24.52
CA GLY A 488 20.67 -5.17 -25.36
C GLY A 488 21.65 -4.90 -26.51
N HIS A 489 22.72 -5.70 -26.62
CA HIS A 489 23.69 -5.65 -27.73
C HIS A 489 23.39 -6.68 -28.83
N GLY A 490 22.09 -6.93 -29.06
CA GLY A 490 21.60 -7.96 -29.97
C GLY A 490 21.68 -9.38 -29.41
N LYS A 491 21.15 -10.33 -30.18
CA LYS A 491 21.21 -11.76 -29.86
C LYS A 491 22.65 -12.25 -29.95
N GLY A 492 23.16 -12.87 -28.89
CA GLY A 492 24.49 -13.49 -28.91
C GLY A 492 24.87 -14.13 -27.59
N ASN A 493 26.14 -14.50 -27.44
CA ASN A 493 26.68 -15.19 -26.25
C ASN A 493 27.91 -14.48 -25.64
N SER A 494 28.26 -13.28 -26.12
CA SER A 494 29.28 -12.41 -25.51
C SER A 494 28.88 -11.99 -24.09
N SER A 495 29.82 -11.43 -23.32
CA SER A 495 29.59 -11.00 -21.93
C SER A 495 28.49 -9.92 -21.79
N ASN A 496 28.27 -9.12 -22.82
CA ASN A 496 27.21 -8.09 -22.88
C ASN A 496 25.98 -8.51 -23.70
N GLN A 497 25.89 -9.77 -24.13
CA GLN A 497 24.79 -10.28 -24.95
C GLN A 497 23.98 -11.34 -24.22
N LEU A 498 22.69 -11.39 -24.56
CA LEU A 498 21.75 -12.41 -24.12
C LEU A 498 21.12 -13.07 -25.35
N SER A 499 20.49 -14.22 -25.14
CA SER A 499 19.73 -14.95 -26.13
C SER A 499 18.47 -15.48 -25.46
N TYR A 500 17.34 -14.83 -25.74
CA TYR A 500 16.02 -15.17 -25.21
C TYR A 500 16.00 -15.34 -23.67
N PRO A 501 16.28 -14.27 -22.90
CA PRO A 501 16.23 -14.34 -21.45
C PRO A 501 14.80 -14.58 -20.96
N ARG A 502 14.60 -15.53 -20.03
CA ARG A 502 13.27 -15.90 -19.52
C ARG A 502 13.07 -15.81 -18.02
N GLY A 503 14.15 -15.67 -17.26
CA GLY A 503 14.12 -15.51 -15.81
C GLY A 503 14.96 -14.32 -15.39
N VAL A 504 14.46 -13.51 -14.46
CA VAL A 504 15.21 -12.42 -13.84
C VAL A 504 14.95 -12.37 -12.34
N VAL A 505 16.01 -12.27 -11.56
CA VAL A 505 15.96 -11.95 -10.13
C VAL A 505 17.04 -10.93 -9.80
N VAL A 506 16.80 -10.07 -8.83
CA VAL A 506 17.74 -9.03 -8.42
C VAL A 506 18.04 -9.17 -6.93
N ASP A 507 19.31 -9.16 -6.57
CA ASP A 507 19.71 -9.21 -5.17
C ASP A 507 19.64 -7.83 -4.49
N HIS A 508 19.81 -7.81 -3.18
CA HIS A 508 19.81 -6.57 -2.39
C HIS A 508 20.95 -5.58 -2.76
N SER A 509 22.02 -6.05 -3.40
CA SER A 509 23.11 -5.22 -3.89
C SER A 509 22.78 -4.58 -5.24
N GLY A 510 21.65 -4.96 -5.85
CA GLY A 510 21.22 -4.55 -7.17
C GLY A 510 21.93 -5.30 -8.29
N ASN A 511 22.53 -6.46 -8.00
CA ASN A 511 23.06 -7.34 -9.04
C ASN A 511 21.89 -8.10 -9.66
N ILE A 512 21.93 -8.24 -10.98
CA ILE A 512 20.85 -8.80 -11.79
C ILE A 512 21.29 -10.17 -12.27
N TYR A 513 20.51 -11.20 -11.95
CA TYR A 513 20.73 -12.56 -12.38
C TYR A 513 19.70 -12.91 -13.44
N VAL A 514 20.18 -13.42 -14.56
CA VAL A 514 19.38 -13.64 -15.76
C VAL A 514 19.54 -15.07 -16.22
N ALA A 515 18.42 -15.76 -16.43
CA ALA A 515 18.38 -17.04 -17.12
C ALA A 515 18.50 -16.76 -18.63
N ASP A 516 19.73 -16.86 -19.14
CA ASP A 516 20.06 -16.67 -20.55
C ASP A 516 19.75 -17.96 -21.32
N SER A 517 18.44 -18.22 -21.49
CA SER A 517 17.89 -19.55 -21.73
C SER A 517 18.46 -20.25 -22.97
N ARG A 518 18.61 -19.54 -24.09
CA ARG A 518 19.15 -20.13 -25.34
C ARG A 518 20.65 -20.32 -25.32
N ASN A 519 21.36 -19.72 -24.36
CA ASN A 519 22.78 -19.93 -24.13
C ASN A 519 23.06 -20.88 -22.96
N GLN A 520 22.02 -21.53 -22.41
CA GLN A 520 22.12 -22.57 -21.38
C GLN A 520 22.94 -22.16 -20.15
N ARG A 521 22.80 -20.91 -19.72
CA ARG A 521 23.60 -20.32 -18.64
C ARG A 521 22.80 -19.35 -17.79
N ILE A 522 23.24 -19.16 -16.56
CA ILE A 522 22.82 -18.05 -15.72
C ILE A 522 23.93 -17.02 -15.70
N MET A 523 23.56 -15.78 -16.00
CA MET A 523 24.48 -14.66 -16.06
C MET A 523 24.17 -13.69 -14.91
N ARG A 524 25.22 -13.07 -14.36
CA ARG A 524 25.12 -12.02 -13.36
C ARG A 524 25.69 -10.72 -13.91
N TRP A 525 24.92 -9.64 -13.84
CA TRP A 525 25.39 -8.27 -14.02
C TRP A 525 25.51 -7.60 -12.66
N SER A 526 26.69 -7.08 -12.35
CA SER A 526 26.83 -6.19 -11.20
C SER A 526 26.09 -4.88 -11.46
N LYS A 527 25.58 -4.23 -10.42
CA LYS A 527 24.86 -2.95 -10.55
C LYS A 527 25.67 -1.93 -11.37
N GLY A 528 25.13 -1.53 -12.53
CA GLY A 528 25.75 -0.54 -13.43
C GLY A 528 26.84 -1.10 -14.35
N SER A 529 27.09 -2.41 -14.35
CA SER A 529 28.00 -3.06 -15.29
C SER A 529 27.37 -3.16 -16.68
N GLU A 530 28.17 -2.96 -17.73
CA GLU A 530 27.76 -3.21 -19.13
C GLU A 530 27.93 -4.69 -19.51
N GLU A 531 28.83 -5.39 -18.82
CA GLU A 531 29.13 -6.80 -19.04
C GLU A 531 28.67 -7.66 -17.87
N GLY A 532 28.25 -8.89 -18.18
CA GLY A 532 27.87 -9.91 -17.23
C GLY A 532 28.89 -11.04 -17.18
N SER A 533 28.86 -11.77 -16.08
CA SER A 533 29.67 -12.98 -15.87
C SER A 533 28.78 -14.20 -15.72
N ILE A 534 29.21 -15.34 -16.26
CA ILE A 534 28.54 -16.62 -16.05
C ILE A 534 28.69 -17.00 -14.57
N VAL A 535 27.59 -17.34 -13.90
CA VAL A 535 27.61 -17.86 -12.52
C VAL A 535 27.34 -19.36 -12.46
N VAL A 536 26.50 -19.88 -13.36
CA VAL A 536 26.16 -21.31 -13.46
C VAL A 536 25.89 -21.66 -14.93
N GLY A 537 26.23 -22.88 -15.35
CA GLY A 537 25.99 -23.36 -16.70
C GLY A 537 27.00 -22.85 -17.72
N GLY A 538 26.61 -22.79 -19.00
CA GLY A 538 27.52 -22.44 -20.10
C GLY A 538 28.44 -23.59 -20.57
N ASN A 539 28.29 -24.79 -20.00
CA ASN A 539 29.06 -26.00 -20.35
C ASN A 539 28.39 -26.83 -21.46
N GLY A 540 27.67 -26.15 -22.35
CA GLY A 540 26.82 -26.77 -23.36
C GLY A 540 25.49 -27.29 -22.81
N GLN A 541 24.60 -27.60 -23.75
CA GLN A 541 23.32 -28.22 -23.47
C GLN A 541 23.51 -29.68 -23.01
N GLY A 542 22.88 -30.06 -21.91
CA GLY A 542 22.90 -31.46 -21.45
C GLY A 542 22.28 -31.65 -20.08
N LYS A 543 22.44 -32.85 -19.52
CA LYS A 543 21.80 -33.31 -18.26
C LYS A 543 22.78 -33.47 -17.10
N GLN A 544 24.06 -33.21 -17.31
CA GLN A 544 25.05 -33.25 -16.23
C GLN A 544 24.74 -32.16 -15.17
N SER A 545 25.34 -32.29 -13.99
CA SER A 545 25.11 -31.38 -12.85
C SER A 545 25.56 -29.94 -13.11
N ASN A 546 26.49 -29.72 -14.04
CA ASN A 546 26.98 -28.42 -14.47
C ASN A 546 26.42 -27.97 -15.84
N GLN A 547 25.43 -28.69 -16.36
CA GLN A 547 24.76 -28.40 -17.64
C GLN A 547 23.30 -28.06 -17.41
N LEU A 548 22.79 -27.17 -18.27
CA LEU A 548 21.41 -26.72 -18.29
C LEU A 548 20.83 -26.88 -19.70
N HIS A 549 19.51 -26.91 -19.80
CA HIS A 549 18.78 -26.97 -21.05
C HIS A 549 17.53 -26.07 -20.97
N PHE A 550 17.65 -24.88 -21.56
CA PHE A 550 16.64 -23.81 -21.52
C PHE A 550 16.23 -23.43 -20.09
N PRO A 551 17.16 -22.98 -19.23
CA PRO A 551 16.81 -22.54 -17.88
C PRO A 551 15.78 -21.39 -17.93
N LYS A 552 14.78 -21.43 -17.06
CA LYS A 552 13.70 -20.42 -16.98
C LYS A 552 13.64 -19.78 -15.59
N GLY A 553 12.72 -20.20 -14.74
CA GLY A 553 12.58 -19.69 -13.37
C GLY A 553 13.87 -19.80 -12.56
N LEU A 554 14.17 -18.74 -11.81
CA LEU A 554 15.28 -18.64 -10.88
C LEU A 554 14.78 -18.15 -9.54
N SER A 555 15.32 -18.68 -8.45
CA SER A 555 15.05 -18.17 -7.10
C SER A 555 16.25 -18.43 -6.20
N PHE A 556 16.39 -17.63 -5.15
CA PHE A 556 17.41 -17.81 -4.13
C PHE A 556 16.75 -18.15 -2.80
N ASP A 557 17.39 -19.05 -2.04
CA ASP A 557 17.06 -19.21 -0.62
C ASP A 557 17.78 -18.15 0.23
N GLN A 558 17.45 -18.09 1.52
CA GLN A 558 18.08 -17.15 2.46
C GLN A 558 19.59 -17.35 2.64
N GLN A 559 20.12 -18.53 2.33
CA GLN A 559 21.55 -18.82 2.37
C GLN A 559 22.26 -18.36 1.08
N GLY A 560 21.51 -17.92 0.07
CA GLY A 560 22.03 -17.49 -1.23
C GLY A 560 22.21 -18.63 -2.22
N ASN A 561 21.76 -19.85 -1.91
CA ASN A 561 21.81 -20.96 -2.87
C ASN A 561 20.85 -20.66 -4.02
N LEU A 562 21.30 -20.96 -5.24
CA LEU A 562 20.56 -20.66 -6.46
C LEU A 562 19.76 -21.89 -6.91
N TYR A 563 18.45 -21.72 -7.05
CA TYR A 563 17.57 -22.74 -7.59
C TYR A 563 17.16 -22.36 -9.01
N ILE A 564 17.25 -23.33 -9.91
CA ILE A 564 17.06 -23.14 -11.35
C ILE A 564 16.07 -24.16 -11.85
N VAL A 565 15.02 -23.68 -12.51
CA VAL A 565 14.14 -24.52 -13.32
C VAL A 565 14.83 -24.82 -14.64
N ASP A 566 15.26 -26.06 -14.79
CA ASP A 566 15.93 -26.59 -15.97
C ASP A 566 14.87 -27.22 -16.89
N TRP A 567 14.10 -26.33 -17.54
CA TRP A 567 12.79 -26.60 -18.15
C TRP A 567 12.77 -27.84 -19.06
N ASP A 568 13.67 -27.94 -20.05
CA ASP A 568 13.61 -29.05 -21.02
C ASP A 568 14.23 -30.35 -20.47
N ASN A 569 14.99 -30.25 -19.39
CA ASN A 569 15.45 -31.40 -18.62
C ASN A 569 14.41 -31.88 -17.59
N ASN A 570 13.26 -31.19 -17.47
CA ASN A 570 12.15 -31.55 -16.59
C ASN A 570 12.60 -31.73 -15.13
N ARG A 571 13.40 -30.77 -14.63
CA ARG A 571 13.96 -30.82 -13.28
C ARG A 571 14.15 -29.43 -12.70
N VAL A 572 14.34 -29.40 -11.39
CA VAL A 572 14.88 -28.24 -10.68
C VAL A 572 16.23 -28.61 -10.10
N GLN A 573 17.23 -27.75 -10.31
CA GLN A 573 18.56 -27.90 -9.72
C GLN A 573 18.83 -26.82 -8.69
N LYS A 574 19.47 -27.21 -7.59
CA LYS A 574 20.02 -26.34 -6.56
C LYS A 574 21.54 -26.26 -6.71
N PHE A 575 22.08 -25.05 -6.69
CA PHE A 575 23.51 -24.76 -6.68
C PHE A 575 23.83 -24.11 -5.35
N ASP A 576 24.63 -24.79 -4.54
CA ASP A 576 25.01 -24.27 -3.23
C ASP A 576 26.03 -23.13 -3.36
N VAL A 577 25.97 -22.17 -2.44
CA VAL A 577 27.00 -21.14 -2.32
C VAL A 577 28.35 -21.79 -2.03
N ASP A 578 29.36 -21.36 -2.76
CA ASP A 578 30.75 -21.73 -2.51
C ASP A 578 31.26 -20.89 -1.32
N LEU A 579 31.61 -21.57 -0.23
CA LEU A 579 32.02 -20.95 1.04
C LEU A 579 33.55 -20.83 1.17
N ASP A 580 34.32 -21.33 0.20
CA ASP A 580 35.79 -21.40 0.22
C ASP A 580 36.50 -20.24 -0.51
#